data_AF-A0AAE2XVD3-F1
#
_entry.id   AF-A0AAE2XVD3-F1
#
_cell.length_a   1.000
_cell.length_b   1.000
_cell.length_c   1.000
_cell.angle_alpha   90.00
_cell.angle_beta   90.00
_cell.angle_gamma   90.00
#
_symmetry.space_group_name_H-M   'P 1'
#
loop_
_entity.id
_entity.type
_entity.pdbx_description
1 polymer ?
#
loop_
_entity_poly.entity_id
_entity_poly.type
_entity_poly.pdbx_seq_one_letter_code
_entity_poly.pdbx_strand_id
1 'polypeptide(L)'
;MSWWLGLIPIHVGLLGHVDHGKTALARALSEYVSTAGLDRHPQARERGMTIDLGFTFFRLNDFLVTLVDAPGHADLVRNVVAGVNIIDAAILVIAADEGPKVQTGEHVLILHTFGVSSVVVALSKIDLVGEEQARMVEGAVRRVLKGTILEGAPVVRVSAFTGEGLDELKRRLLEVLKAPRRNIDGPFMMPIDHAFHVRGAGTVVTGTVHRGVVRVGDTVEV
;
A
#
# COMPACT_ATOMS: atom_id res chain seq x y z
N MET A 1 -8.95 -25.68 -1.76
CA MET A 1 -9.94 -24.62 -1.47
C MET A 1 -9.15 -23.40 -1.03
N SER A 2 -9.24 -22.31 -1.77
CA SER A 2 -8.35 -21.17 -1.57
C SER A 2 -8.62 -20.48 -0.23
N TRP A 3 -7.59 -20.31 0.60
CA TRP A 3 -7.69 -19.80 1.98
C TRP A 3 -8.15 -18.34 2.10
N TRP A 4 -8.12 -17.59 0.98
CA TRP A 4 -8.58 -16.21 0.91
C TRP A 4 -10.10 -16.07 0.70
N LEU A 5 -10.81 -17.17 0.42
CA LEU A 5 -12.27 -17.17 0.29
C LEU A 5 -12.90 -16.87 1.67
N GLY A 6 -13.41 -15.65 1.85
CA GLY A 6 -14.05 -15.18 3.09
C GLY A 6 -13.37 -13.99 3.76
N LEU A 7 -12.18 -13.57 3.29
CA LEU A 7 -11.52 -12.36 3.79
C LEU A 7 -12.11 -11.10 3.17
N ILE A 8 -12.12 -10.01 3.92
CA ILE A 8 -12.55 -8.69 3.46
C ILE A 8 -11.38 -8.03 2.71
N PRO A 9 -11.51 -7.75 1.40
CA PRO A 9 -10.43 -7.12 0.64
C PRO A 9 -10.27 -5.66 1.04
N ILE A 10 -9.04 -5.27 1.37
CA ILE A 10 -8.66 -3.88 1.67
C ILE A 10 -7.41 -3.47 0.90
N HIS A 11 -7.35 -2.20 0.51
CA HIS A 11 -6.22 -1.62 -0.20
C HIS A 11 -5.52 -0.65 0.74
N VAL A 12 -4.23 -0.91 0.96
CA VAL A 12 -3.39 -0.10 1.83
C VAL A 12 -2.36 0.62 0.98
N GLY A 13 -2.45 1.95 0.94
CA GLY A 13 -1.49 2.77 0.21
C GLY A 13 -0.13 2.79 0.90
N LEU A 14 0.94 2.51 0.16
CA LEU A 14 2.30 2.62 0.67
C LEU A 14 2.95 3.90 0.14
N LEU A 15 3.10 4.89 1.01
CA LEU A 15 3.48 6.26 0.64
C LEU A 15 4.78 6.67 1.33
N GLY A 16 5.51 7.63 0.78
CA GLY A 16 6.78 8.09 1.35
C GLY A 16 7.79 8.52 0.29
N HIS A 17 8.88 9.14 0.73
CA HIS A 17 9.95 9.58 -0.17
C HIS A 17 10.62 8.39 -0.86
N VAL A 18 11.26 8.64 -2.01
CA VAL A 18 12.15 7.68 -2.67
C VAL A 18 13.23 7.24 -1.67
N ASP A 19 13.64 5.97 -1.73
CA ASP A 19 14.67 5.37 -0.88
C ASP A 19 14.42 5.36 0.64
N HIS A 20 13.21 5.73 1.10
CA HIS A 20 12.81 5.56 2.49
C HIS A 20 12.42 4.11 2.86
N GLY A 21 12.65 3.14 1.97
CA GLY A 21 12.46 1.72 2.27
C GLY A 21 11.04 1.19 2.07
N LYS A 22 10.19 1.86 1.28
CA LYS A 22 8.84 1.37 0.90
C LYS A 22 8.88 -0.06 0.35
N THR A 23 9.66 -0.31 -0.71
CA THR A 23 9.77 -1.64 -1.34
C THR A 23 10.30 -2.70 -0.38
N ALA A 24 11.26 -2.35 0.49
CA ALA A 24 11.77 -3.27 1.50
C ALA A 24 10.70 -3.62 2.54
N LEU A 25 9.95 -2.63 3.01
CA LEU A 25 8.83 -2.82 3.94
C LEU A 25 7.71 -3.64 3.31
N ALA A 26 7.35 -3.37 2.05
CA ALA A 26 6.36 -4.16 1.31
C ALA A 26 6.74 -5.63 1.29
N ARG A 27 7.99 -5.94 0.92
CA ARG A 27 8.52 -7.32 0.91
C ARG A 27 8.51 -7.96 2.30
N ALA A 28 8.88 -7.22 3.34
CA ALA A 28 8.92 -7.73 4.70
C ALA A 28 7.51 -7.99 5.30
N LEU A 29 6.50 -7.23 4.87
CA LEU A 29 5.11 -7.44 5.26
C LEU A 29 4.40 -8.53 4.44
N SER A 30 4.89 -8.79 3.22
CA SER A 30 4.33 -9.78 2.30
C SER A 30 4.38 -11.18 2.88
N GLU A 31 3.24 -11.87 2.92
CA GLU A 31 3.21 -13.32 3.15
C GLU A 31 3.27 -14.10 1.84
N TYR A 32 2.85 -13.47 0.74
CA TYR A 32 2.89 -14.03 -0.61
C TYR A 32 3.34 -12.97 -1.61
N VAL A 33 4.36 -13.30 -2.40
CA VAL A 33 4.74 -12.52 -3.57
C VAL A 33 3.94 -13.07 -4.75
N SER A 34 3.07 -12.26 -5.35
CA SER A 34 2.37 -12.66 -6.57
C SER A 34 3.38 -13.01 -7.66
N THR A 35 3.33 -14.25 -8.15
CA THR A 35 4.16 -14.74 -9.25
C THR A 35 3.87 -14.03 -10.57
N ALA A 36 2.79 -13.24 -10.67
CA ALA A 36 2.52 -12.40 -11.84
C ALA A 36 3.59 -11.33 -12.07
N GLY A 37 4.31 -10.90 -11.02
CA GLY A 37 5.46 -9.99 -11.13
C GLY A 37 6.79 -10.68 -11.47
N LEU A 38 6.83 -12.02 -11.48
CA LEU A 38 8.04 -12.81 -11.77
C LEU A 38 8.18 -13.18 -13.26
N ASP A 39 7.11 -13.09 -14.03
CA ASP A 39 7.08 -13.44 -15.46
C ASP A 39 7.30 -12.24 -16.40
N ARG A 40 7.90 -11.14 -15.92
CA ARG A 40 8.44 -10.09 -16.80
C ARG A 40 9.93 -10.31 -17.06
N HIS A 41 10.25 -10.43 -18.35
CA HIS A 41 11.56 -10.42 -19.03
C HIS A 41 12.81 -10.56 -18.13
N PRO A 42 13.67 -11.58 -18.35
CA PRO A 42 14.93 -11.78 -17.60
C PRO A 42 15.80 -10.52 -17.46
N GLN A 43 15.71 -9.59 -18.42
CA GLN A 43 16.42 -8.31 -18.44
C GLN A 43 15.99 -7.31 -17.35
N ALA A 44 14.76 -7.39 -16.80
CA ALA A 44 14.31 -6.52 -15.71
C ALA A 44 14.96 -6.93 -14.37
N ARG A 45 15.10 -8.24 -14.15
CA ARG A 45 15.84 -8.84 -13.02
C ARG A 45 17.33 -8.47 -13.05
N GLU A 46 17.96 -8.47 -14.22
CA GLU A 46 19.38 -8.11 -14.39
C GLU A 46 19.68 -6.61 -14.19
N ARG A 47 18.68 -5.74 -14.38
CA ARG A 47 18.85 -4.27 -14.26
C ARG A 47 18.44 -3.69 -12.91
N GLY A 48 18.06 -4.53 -11.93
CA GLY A 48 17.57 -4.08 -10.63
C GLY A 48 16.28 -3.24 -10.71
N MET A 49 15.58 -3.27 -11.86
CA MET A 49 14.36 -2.51 -12.06
C MET A 49 13.19 -3.25 -11.43
N THR A 50 12.63 -2.58 -10.43
CA THR A 50 11.36 -2.74 -9.74
C THR A 50 10.54 -3.95 -10.18
N ILE A 51 10.48 -4.95 -9.30
CA ILE A 51 9.43 -5.99 -9.31
C ILE A 51 8.11 -5.28 -9.54
N ASP A 52 7.29 -5.79 -10.47
CA ASP A 52 5.93 -5.29 -10.67
C ASP A 52 5.16 -5.53 -9.37
N LEU A 53 5.21 -4.52 -8.48
CA LEU A 53 4.71 -4.53 -7.11
C LEU A 53 3.18 -4.51 -7.06
N GLY A 54 2.52 -4.61 -8.23
CA GLY A 54 1.09 -4.45 -8.41
C GLY A 54 0.22 -5.28 -7.47
N PHE A 55 0.72 -6.37 -6.89
CA PHE A 55 -0.06 -7.19 -5.97
C PHE A 55 0.80 -7.82 -4.87
N THR A 56 1.41 -6.99 -4.02
CA THR A 56 1.88 -7.44 -2.71
C THR A 56 0.70 -7.58 -1.76
N PHE A 57 0.46 -8.77 -1.20
CA PHE A 57 -0.62 -8.96 -0.24
C PHE A 57 -0.22 -9.79 0.98
N PHE A 58 -0.94 -9.56 2.08
CA PHE A 58 -0.80 -10.30 3.32
C PHE A 58 -2.14 -10.38 4.06
N ARG A 59 -2.26 -11.35 4.97
CA ARG A 59 -3.45 -11.46 5.81
C ARG A 59 -3.30 -10.57 7.04
N LEU A 60 -4.33 -9.80 7.36
CA LEU A 60 -4.43 -9.04 8.60
C LEU A 60 -5.77 -9.39 9.27
N ASN A 61 -5.75 -10.36 10.17
CA ASN A 61 -6.96 -10.93 10.79
C ASN A 61 -8.00 -11.40 9.74
N ASP A 62 -9.15 -10.74 9.63
CA ASP A 62 -10.21 -11.04 8.66
C ASP A 62 -10.04 -10.28 7.33
N PHE A 63 -8.97 -9.49 7.19
CA PHE A 63 -8.72 -8.67 6.02
C PHE A 63 -7.65 -9.31 5.12
N LEU A 64 -7.89 -9.25 3.81
CA LEU A 64 -6.87 -9.47 2.79
C LEU A 64 -6.33 -8.10 2.38
N VAL A 65 -5.12 -7.78 2.85
CA VAL A 65 -4.48 -6.50 2.55
C VAL A 65 -3.75 -6.60 1.23
N THR A 66 -4.12 -5.75 0.27
CA THR A 66 -3.35 -5.49 -0.94
C THR A 66 -2.60 -4.17 -0.76
N LEU A 67 -1.27 -4.20 -0.80
CA LEU A 67 -0.46 -2.99 -0.82
C LEU A 67 -0.53 -2.35 -2.21
N VAL A 68 -0.92 -1.09 -2.23
CA VAL A 68 -0.92 -0.26 -3.44
C VAL A 68 0.32 0.61 -3.37
N ASP A 69 1.34 0.27 -4.16
CA ASP A 69 2.55 1.09 -4.28
C ASP A 69 2.32 2.17 -5.33
N ALA A 70 2.39 3.43 -4.92
CA ALA A 70 2.38 4.56 -5.85
C ALA A 70 3.83 4.85 -6.28
N PRO A 71 4.21 4.61 -7.55
CA PRO A 71 5.56 4.95 -8.02
C PRO A 71 5.84 6.45 -7.82
N GLY A 72 7.06 6.79 -7.42
CA GLY A 72 7.45 8.15 -7.02
C GLY A 72 7.54 9.16 -8.18
N HIS A 73 6.87 10.30 -7.97
CA HIS A 73 6.79 11.60 -8.69
C HIS A 73 6.40 11.64 -10.19
N ALA A 74 5.65 12.70 -10.52
CA ALA A 74 4.99 13.09 -11.79
C ALA A 74 3.77 12.25 -12.25
N ASP A 75 3.87 10.92 -12.32
CA ASP A 75 2.69 10.06 -12.63
C ASP A 75 1.75 9.87 -11.43
N LEU A 76 2.20 10.39 -10.28
CA LEU A 76 1.59 10.28 -8.97
C LEU A 76 0.16 10.80 -8.93
N VAL A 77 -0.16 11.94 -9.54
CA VAL A 77 -1.51 12.52 -9.41
C VAL A 77 -2.57 11.64 -10.08
N ARG A 78 -2.31 11.06 -11.26
CA ARG A 78 -3.33 10.25 -11.95
C ARG A 78 -3.54 8.89 -11.29
N ASN A 79 -2.46 8.20 -10.92
CA ASN A 79 -2.55 6.88 -10.30
C ASN A 79 -3.00 6.95 -8.84
N VAL A 80 -2.60 7.99 -8.10
CA VAL A 80 -3.09 8.24 -6.74
C VAL A 80 -4.52 8.77 -6.77
N VAL A 81 -4.94 9.63 -7.70
CA VAL A 81 -6.36 10.03 -7.83
C VAL A 81 -7.25 8.83 -8.20
N ALA A 82 -6.79 7.95 -9.10
CA ALA A 82 -7.52 6.74 -9.46
C ALA A 82 -7.60 5.74 -8.29
N GLY A 83 -6.50 5.57 -7.55
CA GLY A 83 -6.39 4.61 -6.45
C GLY A 83 -6.94 5.09 -5.11
N VAL A 84 -6.95 6.39 -4.82
CA VAL A 84 -7.33 6.90 -3.49
C VAL A 84 -8.82 6.70 -3.17
N ASN A 85 -9.70 6.66 -4.18
CA ASN A 85 -11.09 6.23 -3.95
C ASN A 85 -11.20 4.77 -3.45
N ILE A 86 -10.12 4.01 -3.55
CA ILE A 86 -10.06 2.59 -3.21
C ILE A 86 -9.17 2.33 -1.98
N ILE A 87 -8.29 3.28 -1.62
CA ILE A 87 -7.41 3.18 -0.45
C ILE A 87 -8.23 3.30 0.83
N ASP A 88 -8.25 2.23 1.62
CA ASP A 88 -8.98 2.18 2.89
C ASP A 88 -8.12 2.65 4.07
N ALA A 89 -6.80 2.50 3.95
CA ALA A 89 -5.80 2.95 4.90
C ALA A 89 -4.44 3.20 4.23
N ALA A 90 -3.52 3.88 4.90
CA ALA A 90 -2.17 4.09 4.36
C ALA A 90 -1.06 3.85 5.38
N ILE A 91 0.10 3.42 4.88
CA ILE A 91 1.36 3.38 5.61
C ILE A 91 2.25 4.50 5.04
N LEU A 92 2.54 5.50 5.86
CA LEU A 92 3.48 6.58 5.50
C LEU A 92 4.88 6.20 5.98
N VAL A 93 5.77 5.90 5.04
CA VAL A 93 7.13 5.44 5.30
C VAL A 93 8.11 6.61 5.33
N ILE A 94 8.81 6.75 6.44
CA ILE A 94 9.80 7.81 6.68
C ILE A 94 11.06 7.15 7.22
N ALA A 95 12.21 7.38 6.60
CA ALA A 95 13.44 6.75 7.07
C ALA A 95 13.99 7.49 8.31
N ALA A 96 14.41 6.74 9.32
CA ALA A 96 14.88 7.28 10.59
C ALA A 96 16.27 7.94 10.49
N ASP A 97 17.08 7.51 9.52
CA ASP A 97 18.38 8.11 9.16
C ASP A 97 18.24 9.49 8.50
N GLU A 98 17.16 9.71 7.75
CA GLU A 98 16.97 10.92 6.94
C GLU A 98 15.88 11.88 7.42
N GLY A 99 14.86 11.37 8.09
CA GLY A 99 13.67 12.11 8.49
C GLY A 99 12.73 12.48 7.34
N PRO A 100 11.68 13.29 7.63
CA PRO A 100 10.69 13.68 6.62
C PRO A 100 11.31 14.57 5.53
N LYS A 101 10.88 14.36 4.28
CA LYS A 101 11.31 15.15 3.09
C LYS A 101 10.14 15.90 2.47
N VAL A 102 10.39 16.67 1.41
CA VAL A 102 9.35 17.39 0.65
C VAL A 102 8.23 16.44 0.21
N GLN A 103 8.56 15.27 -0.34
CA GLN A 103 7.58 14.26 -0.75
C GLN A 103 6.75 13.73 0.43
N THR A 104 7.28 13.71 1.65
CA THR A 104 6.49 13.36 2.84
C THR A 104 5.34 14.35 3.04
N GLY A 105 5.62 15.65 2.90
CA GLY A 105 4.58 16.69 2.98
C GLY A 105 3.55 16.60 1.86
N GLU A 106 3.98 16.29 0.64
CA GLU A 106 3.08 16.06 -0.51
C GLU A 106 2.12 14.90 -0.25
N HIS A 107 2.63 13.76 0.25
CA HIS A 107 1.80 12.59 0.58
C HIS A 107 0.82 12.89 1.71
N VAL A 108 1.25 13.64 2.74
CA VAL A 108 0.37 14.09 3.83
C VAL A 108 -0.76 14.96 3.29
N LEU A 109 -0.47 15.89 2.37
CA LEU A 109 -1.48 16.75 1.76
C LEU A 109 -2.46 15.97 0.89
N ILE A 110 -1.98 14.97 0.13
CA ILE A 110 -2.83 14.07 -0.65
C ILE A 110 -3.79 13.33 0.28
N LEU A 111 -3.26 12.61 1.27
CA LEU A 111 -4.09 11.86 2.22
C LEU A 111 -5.12 12.76 2.90
N HIS A 112 -4.71 13.98 3.27
CA HIS A 112 -5.59 14.99 3.84
C HIS A 112 -6.72 15.42 2.90
N THR A 113 -6.39 15.76 1.67
CA THR A 113 -7.33 16.26 0.66
C THR A 113 -8.39 15.21 0.32
N PHE A 114 -8.02 13.94 0.30
CA PHE A 114 -8.92 12.84 -0.02
C PHE A 114 -9.57 12.18 1.22
N GLY A 115 -9.32 12.68 2.42
CA GLY A 115 -9.98 12.19 3.63
C GLY A 115 -9.51 10.81 4.12
N VAL A 116 -8.34 10.34 3.72
CA VAL A 116 -7.77 9.07 4.19
C VAL A 116 -7.18 9.28 5.58
N SER A 117 -7.99 9.12 6.62
CA SER A 117 -7.59 9.30 8.02
C SER A 117 -6.93 8.06 8.66
N SER A 118 -7.17 6.88 8.08
CA SER A 118 -6.70 5.59 8.62
C SER A 118 -5.23 5.39 8.25
N VAL A 119 -4.32 6.01 9.00
CA VAL A 119 -2.89 6.05 8.63
C VAL A 119 -2.00 5.64 9.79
N VAL A 120 -0.96 4.86 9.48
CA VAL A 120 0.16 4.57 10.38
C VAL A 120 1.45 5.08 9.76
N VAL A 121 2.30 5.73 10.55
CA VAL A 121 3.65 6.08 10.11
C VAL A 121 4.60 4.93 10.45
N ALA A 122 5.29 4.42 9.43
CA ALA A 122 6.42 3.52 9.61
C ALA A 122 7.71 4.34 9.59
N LEU A 123 8.32 4.53 10.76
CA LEU A 123 9.66 5.11 10.89
C LEU A 123 10.68 4.00 10.60
N SER A 124 11.06 3.87 9.33
CA SER A 124 11.85 2.77 8.77
C SER A 124 13.35 2.94 9.02
N LYS A 125 14.13 1.89 8.72
CA LYS A 125 15.59 1.86 8.89
C LYS A 125 16.03 2.17 10.33
N ILE A 126 15.25 1.75 11.32
CA ILE A 126 15.59 1.99 12.74
C ILE A 126 16.93 1.33 13.12
N ASP A 127 17.31 0.25 12.41
CA ASP A 127 18.58 -0.45 12.54
C ASP A 127 19.81 0.41 12.19
N LEU A 128 19.63 1.54 11.47
CA LEU A 128 20.72 2.43 11.07
C LEU A 128 20.96 3.58 12.05
N VAL A 129 20.11 3.75 13.07
CA VAL A 129 20.14 4.92 13.95
C VAL A 129 20.05 4.56 15.42
N GLY A 130 20.62 5.42 16.27
CA GLY A 130 20.46 5.32 17.71
C GLY A 130 19.12 5.88 18.21
N GLU A 131 18.80 5.55 19.45
CA GLU A 131 17.58 5.96 20.16
C GLU A 131 17.33 7.48 20.18
N GLU A 132 18.37 8.29 20.31
CA GLU A 132 18.24 9.75 20.35
C GLU A 132 17.82 10.32 18.99
N GLN A 133 18.47 9.87 17.90
CA GLN A 133 18.14 10.27 16.54
C GLN A 133 16.72 9.83 16.18
N ALA A 134 16.35 8.60 16.52
CA ALA A 134 14.99 8.08 16.31
C ALA A 134 13.93 8.98 16.98
N ARG A 135 14.15 9.37 18.25
CA ARG A 135 13.24 10.29 18.97
C ARG A 135 13.17 11.67 18.31
N MET A 136 14.29 12.20 17.85
CA MET A 136 14.35 13.51 17.18
C MET A 136 13.54 13.50 15.89
N VAL A 137 13.72 12.45 15.07
CA VAL A 137 13.00 12.28 13.81
C VAL A 137 11.51 12.04 14.05
N GLU A 138 11.16 11.22 15.04
CA GLU A 138 9.76 11.02 15.44
C GLU A 138 9.10 12.37 15.80
N GLY A 139 9.79 13.24 16.54
CA GLY A 139 9.33 14.58 16.83
C GLY A 139 9.16 15.45 15.57
N ALA A 140 10.05 15.33 14.59
CA ALA A 140 9.94 16.02 13.31
C ALA A 140 8.74 15.53 12.50
N VAL A 141 8.50 14.22 12.45
CA VAL A 141 7.31 13.62 11.84
C VAL A 141 6.04 14.17 12.49
N ARG A 142 5.95 14.16 13.82
CA ARG A 142 4.78 14.69 14.54
C ARG A 142 4.51 16.16 14.22
N ARG A 143 5.55 16.97 14.01
CA ARG A 143 5.40 18.36 13.56
C ARG A 143 4.85 18.48 12.14
N VAL A 144 5.25 17.59 11.22
CA VAL A 144 4.71 17.57 9.84
C VAL A 144 3.24 17.18 9.82
N LEU A 145 2.81 16.27 10.69
CA LEU A 145 1.42 15.82 10.75
C LEU A 145 0.47 16.79 11.48
N LYS A 146 1.01 17.67 12.33
CA LYS A 146 0.24 18.61 13.14
C LYS A 146 -0.62 19.53 12.27
N GLY A 147 -1.89 19.71 12.62
CA GLY A 147 -2.85 20.52 11.88
C GLY A 147 -3.44 19.86 10.64
N THR A 148 -3.17 18.57 10.42
CA THR A 148 -3.75 17.77 9.33
C THR A 148 -4.70 16.72 9.88
N ILE A 149 -5.46 16.03 9.02
CA ILE A 149 -6.31 14.89 9.46
C ILE A 149 -5.49 13.71 9.98
N LEU A 150 -4.17 13.72 9.74
CA LEU A 150 -3.23 12.69 10.19
C LEU A 150 -2.62 13.05 11.56
N GLU A 151 -3.04 14.16 12.16
CA GLU A 151 -2.62 14.51 13.51
C GLU A 151 -3.01 13.38 14.48
N GLY A 152 -2.05 12.90 15.26
CA GLY A 152 -2.24 11.77 16.16
C GLY A 152 -2.09 10.39 15.53
N ALA A 153 -1.78 10.28 14.23
CA ALA A 153 -1.46 8.99 13.61
C ALA A 153 -0.33 8.27 14.39
N PRO A 154 -0.48 6.96 14.69
CA PRO A 154 0.54 6.19 15.39
C PRO A 154 1.83 6.17 14.57
N VAL A 155 2.96 6.35 15.26
CA VAL A 155 4.30 6.21 14.68
C VAL A 155 4.92 4.94 15.23
N VAL A 156 5.30 4.03 14.33
CA VAL A 156 5.90 2.74 14.66
C VAL A 156 7.30 2.71 14.10
N ARG A 157 8.29 2.42 14.96
CA ARG A 157 9.67 2.21 14.55
C ARG A 157 9.80 0.82 13.95
N VAL A 158 10.37 0.73 12.77
CA VAL A 158 10.48 -0.54 12.05
C VAL A 158 11.83 -0.72 11.37
N SER A 159 12.28 -1.96 11.29
CA SER A 159 13.33 -2.38 10.38
C SER A 159 12.81 -3.52 9.51
N ALA A 160 12.75 -3.27 8.20
CA ALA A 160 12.48 -4.33 7.23
C ALA A 160 13.62 -5.35 7.14
N PHE A 161 14.83 -5.00 7.62
CA PHE A 161 16.00 -5.85 7.59
C PHE A 161 16.05 -6.80 8.79
N THR A 162 15.84 -6.29 10.00
CA THR A 162 15.88 -7.11 11.23
C THR A 162 14.52 -7.74 11.56
N GLY A 163 13.43 -7.21 11.00
CA GLY A 163 12.06 -7.59 11.34
C GLY A 163 11.50 -6.84 12.56
N GLU A 164 12.29 -5.97 13.19
CA GLU A 164 11.85 -5.20 14.34
C GLU A 164 10.63 -4.34 14.01
N GLY A 165 9.63 -4.37 14.90
CA GLY A 165 8.45 -3.51 14.83
C GLY A 165 7.43 -3.86 13.74
N LEU A 166 7.66 -4.90 12.91
CA LEU A 166 6.72 -5.26 11.84
C LEU A 166 5.37 -5.78 12.37
N ASP A 167 5.39 -6.60 13.42
CA ASP A 167 4.16 -7.06 14.07
C ASP A 167 3.39 -5.91 14.73
N GLU A 168 4.13 -4.95 15.31
CA GLU A 168 3.54 -3.74 15.87
C GLU A 168 2.91 -2.88 14.79
N LEU A 169 3.57 -2.75 13.63
CA LEU A 169 3.04 -2.03 12.48
C LEU A 169 1.74 -2.66 11.99
N LYS A 170 1.69 -4.00 11.86
CA LYS A 170 0.47 -4.75 11.50
C LYS A 170 -0.65 -4.50 12.52
N ARG A 171 -0.34 -4.57 13.82
CA ARG A 171 -1.31 -4.32 14.90
C ARG A 171 -1.88 -2.90 14.83
N ARG A 172 -1.01 -1.88 14.73
CA ARG A 172 -1.44 -0.48 14.63
C ARG A 172 -2.22 -0.20 13.37
N LEU A 173 -1.86 -0.85 12.25
CA LEU A 173 -2.62 -0.74 11.01
C LEU A 173 -4.03 -1.28 11.19
N LEU A 174 -4.20 -2.42 11.85
CA LEU A 174 -5.51 -2.98 12.17
C LEU A 174 -6.32 -2.05 13.09
N GLU A 175 -5.69 -1.42 14.07
CA GLU A 175 -6.36 -0.48 15.00
C GLU A 175 -6.89 0.78 14.32
N VAL A 176 -6.15 1.34 13.35
CA VAL A 176 -6.59 2.54 12.61
C VAL A 176 -7.54 2.20 11.47
N LEU A 177 -7.56 0.95 11.02
CA LEU A 177 -8.38 0.51 9.90
C LEU A 177 -9.87 0.64 10.26
N LYS A 178 -10.56 1.52 9.53
CA LYS A 178 -12.02 1.53 9.51
C LYS A 178 -12.47 0.52 8.46
N ALA A 179 -13.19 -0.52 8.87
CA ALA A 179 -13.69 -1.53 7.95
C ALA A 179 -14.46 -0.85 6.78
N PRO A 180 -14.00 -1.00 5.52
CA PRO A 180 -14.60 -0.28 4.42
C PRO A 180 -15.98 -0.85 4.11
N ARG A 181 -16.96 0.03 3.93
CA ARG A 181 -18.26 -0.36 3.35
C ARG A 181 -18.12 -0.36 1.84
N ARG A 182 -17.90 -1.55 1.26
CA ARG A 182 -17.90 -1.72 -0.20
C ARG A 182 -19.31 -1.52 -0.74
N ASN A 183 -19.43 -0.73 -1.81
CA ASN A 183 -20.70 -0.55 -2.48
C ASN A 183 -21.01 -1.79 -3.34
N ILE A 184 -21.78 -2.70 -2.77
CA ILE A 184 -22.23 -3.91 -3.46
C ILE A 184 -23.52 -3.69 -4.28
N ASP A 185 -24.12 -2.50 -4.17
CA ASP A 185 -25.36 -2.15 -4.84
C ASP A 185 -25.09 -1.56 -6.24
N GLY A 186 -26.00 -1.84 -7.18
CA GLY A 186 -25.94 -1.32 -8.54
C GLY A 186 -25.09 -2.15 -9.51
N PRO A 187 -24.87 -1.65 -10.74
CA PRO A 187 -24.17 -2.39 -11.78
C PRO A 187 -22.68 -2.55 -11.46
N PHE A 188 -22.14 -3.73 -11.77
CA PHE A 188 -20.72 -4.03 -11.67
C PHE A 188 -19.89 -3.02 -12.46
N MET A 189 -18.85 -2.47 -11.81
CA MET A 189 -17.90 -1.56 -12.44
C MET A 189 -16.50 -1.82 -11.93
N MET A 190 -15.61 -2.17 -12.84
CA MET A 190 -14.21 -2.44 -12.59
C MET A 190 -13.40 -1.83 -13.74
N PRO A 191 -12.70 -0.70 -13.52
CA PRO A 191 -11.74 -0.20 -14.49
C PRO A 191 -10.68 -1.25 -14.77
N ILE A 192 -10.28 -1.37 -16.04
CA ILE A 192 -9.24 -2.33 -16.45
C ILE A 192 -7.87 -1.66 -16.33
N ASP A 193 -7.05 -2.17 -15.42
CA ASP A 193 -5.67 -1.72 -15.20
C ASP A 193 -4.72 -2.39 -16.22
N HIS A 194 -4.91 -3.69 -16.45
CA HIS A 194 -4.13 -4.46 -17.42
C HIS A 194 -4.98 -5.49 -18.16
N ALA A 195 -4.60 -5.79 -19.40
CA ALA A 195 -5.17 -6.86 -20.21
C ALA A 195 -4.05 -7.66 -20.87
N PHE A 196 -4.12 -8.98 -20.78
CA PHE A 196 -3.13 -9.88 -21.38
C PHE A 196 -3.79 -11.17 -21.86
N HIS A 197 -3.21 -11.77 -22.90
CA HIS A 197 -3.74 -13.00 -23.48
C HIS A 197 -3.04 -14.23 -22.90
N VAL A 198 -3.80 -15.14 -22.30
CA VAL A 198 -3.30 -16.41 -21.74
C VAL A 198 -3.73 -17.57 -22.64
N ARG A 199 -2.74 -18.29 -23.19
CA ARG A 199 -3.00 -19.42 -24.09
C ARG A 199 -3.85 -20.48 -23.36
N GLY A 200 -5.01 -20.82 -23.93
CA GLY A 200 -5.94 -21.80 -23.37
C GLY A 200 -6.97 -21.25 -22.38
N ALA A 201 -6.75 -20.06 -21.82
CA ALA A 201 -7.70 -19.39 -20.92
C ALA A 201 -8.37 -18.15 -21.55
N GLY A 202 -7.83 -17.64 -22.67
CA GLY A 202 -8.34 -16.46 -23.38
C GLY A 202 -7.74 -15.16 -22.88
N THR A 203 -8.47 -14.05 -23.05
CA THR A 203 -8.06 -12.74 -22.55
C THR A 203 -8.34 -12.64 -21.06
N VAL A 204 -7.32 -12.32 -20.29
CA VAL A 204 -7.40 -12.04 -18.87
C VAL A 204 -7.26 -10.53 -18.66
N VAL A 205 -8.19 -9.94 -17.92
CA VAL A 205 -8.13 -8.54 -17.49
C VAL A 205 -7.98 -8.48 -15.97
N THR A 206 -7.23 -7.50 -15.50
CA THR A 206 -7.08 -7.20 -14.07
C THR A 206 -7.53 -5.77 -13.82
N GLY A 207 -8.21 -5.57 -12.70
CA GLY A 207 -8.74 -4.27 -12.32
C GLY A 207 -9.16 -4.27 -10.87
N THR A 208 -9.43 -3.09 -10.35
CA THR A 208 -9.97 -2.93 -9.00
C THR A 208 -11.47 -2.67 -9.05
N VAL A 209 -12.26 -3.49 -8.35
CA VAL A 209 -13.72 -3.36 -8.35
C VAL A 209 -14.14 -2.11 -7.58
N HIS A 210 -14.81 -1.18 -8.25
CA HIS A 210 -15.31 0.05 -7.62
C HIS A 210 -16.70 -0.15 -7.00
N ARG A 211 -17.57 -0.93 -7.65
CA ARG A 211 -18.92 -1.25 -7.15
C ARG A 211 -19.51 -2.50 -7.79
N GLY A 212 -20.58 -3.00 -7.17
CA GLY A 212 -21.34 -4.16 -7.63
C GLY A 212 -20.61 -5.47 -7.36
N VAL A 213 -21.17 -6.55 -7.90
CA VAL A 213 -20.66 -7.92 -7.72
C VAL A 213 -20.65 -8.61 -9.07
N VAL A 214 -19.62 -9.42 -9.33
CA VAL A 214 -19.54 -10.31 -10.49
C VAL A 214 -19.27 -11.74 -10.01
N ARG A 215 -19.87 -12.73 -10.66
CA ARG A 215 -19.70 -14.15 -10.41
C ARG A 215 -19.24 -14.87 -11.67
N VAL A 216 -18.65 -16.05 -11.48
CA VAL A 216 -18.27 -16.92 -12.60
C VAL A 216 -19.54 -17.28 -13.39
N GLY A 217 -19.52 -17.00 -14.69
CA GLY A 217 -20.65 -17.20 -15.60
C GLY A 217 -21.47 -15.94 -15.90
N ASP A 218 -21.24 -14.83 -15.19
CA ASP A 218 -21.90 -13.57 -15.50
C ASP A 218 -21.44 -13.02 -16.86
N THR A 219 -22.36 -12.44 -17.61
CA THR A 219 -22.04 -11.69 -18.83
C THR A 219 -21.73 -10.25 -18.46
N VAL A 220 -20.56 -9.75 -18.88
CA VAL A 220 -20.13 -8.36 -18.67
C VAL A 220 -19.83 -7.72 -20.02
N GLU A 221 -19.99 -6.40 -20.09
CA GLU A 221 -19.64 -5.58 -21.25
C GLU A 221 -18.34 -4.82 -20.94
N VAL A 222 -17.44 -4.75 -21.93
CA VAL A 222 -16.13 -4.10 -21.84
C VAL A 222 -16.14 -2.86 -22.73
#